data_AF-A0A0F8ZCC0-F1
#
_entry.id   AF-A0A0F8ZCC0-F1
#
_cell.length_a   1.000
_cell.length_b   1.000
_cell.length_c   1.000
_cell.angle_alpha   90.00
_cell.angle_beta   90.00
_cell.angle_gamma   90.00
#
_symmetry.space_group_name_H-M   'P 1'
#
loop_
_entity.id
_entity.type
_entity.pdbx_description
1 polymer ?
#
loop_
_entity_poly.entity_id
_entity_poly.type
_entity_poly.pdbx_seq_one_letter_code
_entity_poly.pdbx_strand_id
1 'polypeptide(L)'
;MSKAFDIVLSGPFLAAACMVLVAVAMTLGSGAWGPDQAVSAEPAPPKGQEYTGAKECASCHFKQFLNWSKTKHAKSFDLLPEKYQSDEECLACHTTGYGEPSGFIDAKETPALRGTGCEQCHGPGSKHAEIAKEFGKDKLSSEQEKKVRDSIWMMLPRNVCIECHKTQAHGKTGTPKELKKKEE
;
A
#
# COMPACT_ATOMS: atom_id res chain seq x y z
N MET A 1 60.83 -52.32 14.31
CA MET A 1 60.93 -52.67 15.74
C MET A 1 60.64 -51.40 16.54
N SER A 2 59.57 -51.43 17.35
CA SER A 2 59.26 -50.60 18.54
C SER A 2 59.77 -49.14 18.57
N LYS A 3 58.94 -48.11 18.77
CA LYS A 3 58.02 -47.95 19.90
C LYS A 3 56.90 -46.96 19.56
N ALA A 4 55.69 -47.27 20.01
CA ALA A 4 54.63 -46.29 20.22
C ALA A 4 55.02 -45.34 21.36
N PHE A 5 54.72 -44.05 21.19
CA PHE A 5 54.59 -43.11 22.29
C PHE A 5 53.13 -42.68 22.35
N ASP A 6 52.42 -43.30 23.30
CA ASP A 6 51.09 -42.89 23.72
C ASP A 6 51.21 -41.56 24.46
N ILE A 7 50.68 -40.48 23.86
CA ILE A 7 50.35 -39.27 24.60
C ILE A 7 48.84 -39.31 24.86
N VAL A 8 48.55 -39.69 26.10
CA VAL A 8 47.26 -39.63 26.76
C VAL A 8 46.79 -38.17 26.82
N LEU A 9 45.64 -37.89 26.19
CA LEU A 9 44.86 -36.68 26.40
C LEU A 9 44.02 -36.86 27.67
N SER A 10 44.54 -36.43 28.81
CA SER A 10 43.76 -36.25 30.04
C SER A 10 44.14 -34.95 30.74
N GLY A 11 43.29 -33.93 30.61
CA GLY A 11 43.44 -32.67 31.34
C GLY A 11 42.54 -31.54 30.79
N PRO A 12 41.88 -30.74 31.65
CA PRO A 12 40.78 -29.84 31.29
C PRO A 12 41.28 -28.48 30.76
N PHE A 13 42.28 -28.47 29.87
CA PHE A 13 42.97 -27.23 29.47
C PHE A 13 42.72 -26.78 28.02
N LEU A 14 41.79 -27.40 27.29
CA LEU A 14 41.41 -26.95 25.93
C LEU A 14 40.12 -26.11 25.85
N ALA A 15 39.45 -25.82 26.97
CA ALA A 15 38.19 -25.07 26.96
C ALA A 15 38.34 -23.55 27.14
N ALA A 16 39.54 -23.04 27.49
CA ALA A 16 39.70 -21.64 27.89
C ALA A 16 40.05 -20.67 26.74
N ALA A 17 40.51 -21.15 25.57
CA ALA A 17 40.98 -20.28 24.50
C ALA A 17 39.89 -19.79 23.51
N CYS A 18 38.68 -20.35 23.55
CA CYS A 18 37.57 -19.91 22.69
C CYS A 18 36.66 -18.84 23.34
N MET A 19 36.77 -18.58 24.65
CA MET A 19 35.85 -17.66 25.35
C MET A 19 36.30 -16.19 25.37
N VAL A 20 37.51 -15.84 24.89
CA VAL A 20 38.00 -14.46 24.97
C VAL A 20 37.82 -13.67 23.66
N LEU A 21 37.63 -14.32 22.50
CA LEU A 21 37.40 -13.62 21.22
C LEU A 21 35.93 -13.29 20.91
N VAL A 22 34.98 -13.76 21.72
CA VAL A 22 33.55 -13.38 21.59
C VAL A 22 33.24 -12.08 22.36
N ALA A 23 34.07 -11.69 23.34
CA ALA A 23 33.76 -10.58 24.25
C ALA A 23 34.10 -9.17 23.73
N VAL A 24 34.85 -9.02 22.61
CA VAL A 24 35.21 -7.70 22.06
C VAL A 24 34.36 -7.30 20.84
N ALA A 25 33.66 -8.24 20.20
CA ALA A 25 32.76 -7.94 19.08
C ALA A 25 31.37 -7.42 19.53
N MET A 26 31.11 -7.33 20.84
CA MET A 26 29.81 -6.91 21.39
C MET A 26 29.78 -5.46 21.92
N THR A 27 30.89 -4.71 21.91
CA THR A 27 30.92 -3.35 22.46
C THR A 27 31.07 -2.22 21.43
N LEU A 28 31.10 -2.54 20.13
CA LEU A 28 31.10 -1.52 19.04
C LEU A 28 29.97 -1.70 18.02
N GLY A 29 28.95 -2.52 18.34
CA GLY A 29 27.83 -2.83 17.45
C GLY A 29 26.46 -2.38 17.97
N SER A 30 26.38 -1.39 18.86
CA SER A 30 25.09 -0.90 19.40
C SER A 30 24.59 0.32 18.63
N GLY A 31 24.33 0.17 17.33
CA GLY A 31 23.82 1.30 16.53
C GLY A 31 22.96 0.97 15.32
N ALA A 32 22.81 -0.30 14.93
CA ALA A 32 22.12 -0.59 13.67
C ALA A 32 20.67 -1.06 13.84
N TRP A 33 20.32 -1.90 14.82
CA TRP A 33 18.98 -2.50 14.91
C TRP A 33 18.33 -2.20 16.27
N GLY A 34 17.83 -0.97 16.44
CA GLY A 34 16.86 -0.66 17.50
C GLY A 34 15.44 -1.01 17.03
N PRO A 35 14.55 -1.49 17.92
CA PRO A 35 13.13 -1.53 17.61
C PRO A 35 12.63 -0.09 17.46
N ASP A 36 11.82 0.14 16.42
CA ASP A 36 11.08 1.37 16.21
C ASP A 36 11.93 2.64 16.00
N GLN A 37 12.50 2.78 14.81
CA GLN A 37 12.39 4.11 14.20
C GLN A 37 10.89 4.36 14.06
N ALA A 38 10.32 5.14 14.98
CA ALA A 38 8.98 5.67 14.84
C ALA A 38 8.94 6.39 13.50
N VAL A 39 8.42 5.71 12.47
CA VAL A 39 8.03 6.34 11.23
C VAL A 39 7.11 7.47 11.65
N SER A 40 7.58 8.71 11.51
CA SER A 40 6.81 9.90 11.82
C SER A 40 5.44 9.72 11.18
N ALA A 41 4.39 9.61 12.00
CA ALA A 41 3.03 9.46 11.49
C ALA A 41 2.78 10.62 10.52
N GLU A 42 2.48 10.29 9.27
CA GLU A 42 2.19 11.31 8.28
C GLU A 42 0.97 12.12 8.74
N PRO A 43 0.99 13.45 8.55
CA PRO A 43 -0.13 14.28 8.94
C PRO A 43 -1.40 13.81 8.24
N ALA A 44 -2.49 13.67 9.00
CA ALA A 44 -3.78 13.32 8.43
C ALA A 44 -4.25 14.45 7.49
N PRO A 45 -4.75 14.12 6.29
CA PRO A 45 -5.32 15.13 5.41
C PRO A 45 -6.52 15.87 6.00
N PRO A 46 -6.92 17.01 5.40
CA PRO A 46 -8.07 17.80 5.86
C PRO A 46 -9.33 16.96 6.08
N LYS A 47 -10.17 17.37 7.03
CA LYS A 47 -11.49 16.76 7.23
C LYS A 47 -12.48 17.24 6.18
N GLY A 48 -13.58 16.50 5.99
CA GLY A 48 -14.67 16.89 5.08
C GLY A 48 -14.23 16.83 3.61
N GLN A 49 -13.44 15.83 3.25
CA GLN A 49 -13.08 15.56 1.87
C GLN A 49 -14.14 14.70 1.20
N GLU A 50 -14.29 14.87 -0.10
CA GLU A 50 -15.25 14.17 -0.93
C GLU A 50 -14.54 13.55 -2.14
N TYR A 51 -15.08 12.44 -2.63
CA TYR A 51 -14.64 11.77 -3.84
C TYR A 51 -15.08 12.57 -5.06
N THR A 52 -14.18 12.76 -6.01
CA THR A 52 -14.36 13.62 -7.19
C THR A 52 -14.28 12.85 -8.50
N GLY A 53 -13.66 11.68 -8.48
CA GLY A 53 -13.40 10.84 -9.64
C GLY A 53 -12.11 11.19 -10.39
N ALA A 54 -11.57 10.19 -11.09
CA ALA A 54 -10.24 10.27 -11.70
C ALA A 54 -10.06 11.37 -12.75
N LYS A 55 -11.15 11.91 -13.31
CA LYS A 55 -11.09 12.99 -14.32
C LYS A 55 -10.59 14.31 -13.72
N GLU A 56 -10.95 14.64 -12.47
CA GLU A 56 -10.44 15.85 -11.81
C GLU A 56 -8.91 15.79 -11.70
N CYS A 57 -8.38 14.60 -11.37
CA CYS A 57 -6.95 14.35 -11.26
C CYS A 57 -6.19 14.57 -12.58
N ALA A 58 -6.84 14.30 -13.73
CA ALA A 58 -6.22 14.38 -15.06
C ALA A 58 -5.79 15.81 -15.44
N SER A 59 -6.43 16.84 -14.86
CA SER A 59 -6.16 18.25 -15.15
C SER A 59 -4.72 18.66 -14.81
N CYS A 60 -4.17 18.11 -13.72
CA CYS A 60 -2.80 18.36 -13.25
C CYS A 60 -1.89 17.13 -13.41
N HIS A 61 -2.41 15.91 -13.23
CA HIS A 61 -1.66 14.65 -13.27
C HIS A 61 -1.97 13.83 -14.54
N PHE A 62 -1.94 14.47 -15.70
CA PHE A 62 -2.34 13.87 -16.97
C PHE A 62 -1.55 12.59 -17.33
N LYS A 63 -0.24 12.58 -17.10
CA LYS A 63 0.61 11.41 -17.40
C LYS A 63 0.23 10.20 -16.53
N GLN A 64 0.01 10.42 -15.24
CA GLN A 64 -0.43 9.40 -14.30
C GLN A 64 -1.82 8.89 -14.66
N PHE A 65 -2.75 9.80 -14.96
CA PHE A 65 -4.09 9.46 -15.43
C PHE A 65 -4.07 8.58 -16.68
N LEU A 66 -3.28 8.94 -17.70
CA LEU A 66 -3.15 8.14 -18.92
C LEU A 66 -2.60 6.74 -18.64
N ASN A 67 -1.64 6.61 -17.72
CA ASN A 67 -1.11 5.31 -17.34
C ASN A 67 -2.15 4.48 -16.59
N TRP A 68 -2.82 5.07 -15.59
CA TRP A 68 -3.89 4.42 -14.82
C TRP A 68 -5.05 3.97 -15.70
N SER A 69 -5.52 4.81 -16.63
CA SER A 69 -6.69 4.54 -17.49
C SER A 69 -6.56 3.28 -18.34
N LYS A 70 -5.34 2.81 -18.58
CA LYS A 70 -5.04 1.59 -19.36
C LYS A 70 -5.04 0.33 -18.50
N THR A 71 -5.03 0.45 -17.18
CA THR A 71 -4.92 -0.67 -16.23
C THR A 71 -6.24 -1.40 -16.03
N LYS A 72 -6.18 -2.57 -15.38
CA LYS A 72 -7.37 -3.29 -14.91
C LYS A 72 -8.08 -2.57 -13.75
N HIS A 73 -7.38 -1.75 -12.98
CA HIS A 73 -7.99 -0.95 -11.91
C HIS A 73 -9.00 0.05 -12.48
N ALA A 74 -8.62 0.78 -13.53
CA ALA A 74 -9.54 1.70 -14.18
C ALA A 74 -10.77 1.02 -14.79
N LYS A 75 -10.66 -0.26 -15.14
CA LYS A 75 -11.71 -1.06 -15.79
C LYS A 75 -12.41 -2.03 -14.83
N SER A 76 -12.10 -2.01 -13.53
CA SER A 76 -12.48 -3.09 -12.63
C SER A 76 -14.00 -3.27 -12.54
N PHE A 77 -14.77 -2.18 -12.48
CA PHE A 77 -16.24 -2.23 -12.54
C PHE A 77 -16.75 -2.82 -13.85
N ASP A 78 -16.20 -2.39 -14.99
CA ASP A 78 -16.66 -2.82 -16.31
C ASP A 78 -16.39 -4.30 -16.58
N LEU A 79 -15.47 -4.90 -15.84
CA LEU A 79 -15.18 -6.33 -15.88
C LEU A 79 -16.17 -7.17 -15.06
N LEU A 80 -17.01 -6.55 -14.22
CA LEU A 80 -18.06 -7.26 -13.51
C LEU A 80 -19.18 -7.63 -14.49
N PRO A 81 -19.64 -8.90 -14.49
CA PRO A 81 -20.89 -9.26 -15.12
C PRO A 81 -22.03 -8.37 -14.58
N GLU A 82 -22.96 -8.00 -15.45
CA GLU A 82 -24.05 -7.06 -15.13
C GLU A 82 -24.80 -7.43 -13.85
N LYS A 83 -25.07 -8.73 -13.63
CA LYS A 83 -25.75 -9.23 -12.42
C LYS A 83 -25.00 -8.98 -11.09
N TYR A 84 -23.72 -8.61 -11.13
CA TYR A 84 -22.90 -8.30 -9.95
C TYR A 84 -22.56 -6.81 -9.83
N GLN A 85 -23.04 -5.96 -10.74
CA GLN A 85 -22.78 -4.51 -10.71
C GLN A 85 -23.60 -3.77 -9.63
N SER A 86 -24.45 -4.47 -8.89
CA SER A 86 -25.15 -3.99 -7.70
C SER A 86 -24.85 -4.81 -6.44
N ASP A 87 -23.89 -5.74 -6.52
CA ASP A 87 -23.52 -6.61 -5.40
C ASP A 87 -22.52 -5.87 -4.50
N GLU A 88 -22.93 -5.58 -3.27
CA GLU A 88 -22.15 -4.78 -2.31
C GLU A 88 -20.74 -5.35 -2.06
N GLU A 89 -20.59 -6.68 -2.01
CA GLU A 89 -19.30 -7.34 -1.82
C GLU A 89 -18.37 -7.11 -3.02
N CYS A 90 -18.93 -7.08 -4.23
CA CYS A 90 -18.19 -6.81 -5.45
C CYS A 90 -17.82 -5.32 -5.54
N LEU A 91 -18.76 -4.43 -5.23
CA LEU A 91 -18.59 -2.98 -5.33
C LEU A 91 -17.53 -2.44 -4.39
N ALA A 92 -17.36 -3.04 -3.21
CA ALA A 92 -16.31 -2.70 -2.25
C ALA A 92 -14.89 -2.71 -2.84
N CYS A 93 -14.62 -3.56 -3.84
CA CYS A 93 -13.30 -3.66 -4.49
C CYS A 93 -13.27 -3.12 -5.92
N HIS A 94 -14.40 -3.14 -6.62
CA HIS A 94 -14.49 -2.83 -8.05
C HIS A 94 -14.95 -1.39 -8.33
N THR A 95 -15.12 -0.56 -7.32
CA THR A 95 -15.45 0.86 -7.46
C THR A 95 -14.55 1.73 -6.58
N THR A 96 -14.82 3.04 -6.55
CA THR A 96 -14.10 3.99 -5.73
C THR A 96 -14.98 4.46 -4.57
N GLY A 97 -14.54 4.21 -3.34
CA GLY A 97 -15.17 4.75 -2.13
C GLY A 97 -16.52 4.12 -1.76
N TYR A 98 -16.88 2.95 -2.28
CA TYR A 98 -18.16 2.31 -1.94
C TYR A 98 -18.38 2.21 -0.42
N GLY A 99 -19.57 2.59 0.04
CA GLY A 99 -19.93 2.61 1.48
C GLY A 99 -19.48 3.88 2.22
N GLU A 100 -18.71 4.77 1.60
CA GLU A 100 -18.32 6.06 2.19
C GLU A 100 -19.36 7.16 1.88
N PRO A 101 -19.51 8.19 2.75
CA PRO A 101 -20.57 9.22 2.62
C PRO A 101 -20.65 10.00 1.30
N SER A 102 -19.59 10.03 0.49
CA SER A 102 -19.57 10.65 -0.84
C SER A 102 -19.04 9.71 -1.92
N GLY A 103 -19.01 8.41 -1.64
CA GLY A 103 -18.41 7.40 -2.50
C GLY A 103 -19.32 6.91 -3.61
N PHE A 104 -18.94 5.80 -4.26
CA PHE A 104 -19.76 5.17 -5.27
C PHE A 104 -21.11 4.73 -4.67
N ILE A 105 -22.21 5.14 -5.33
CA ILE A 105 -23.58 4.72 -5.03
C ILE A 105 -24.01 3.70 -6.08
N ASP A 106 -24.15 4.17 -7.31
CA ASP A 106 -24.37 3.33 -8.48
C ASP A 106 -23.78 3.97 -9.76
N ALA A 107 -23.83 3.20 -10.85
CA ALA A 107 -23.25 3.58 -12.14
C ALA A 107 -23.95 4.76 -12.83
N LYS A 108 -25.17 5.11 -12.43
CA LYS A 108 -25.97 6.22 -12.96
C LYS A 108 -25.79 7.49 -12.13
N GLU A 109 -25.82 7.38 -10.81
CA GLU A 109 -25.67 8.52 -9.90
C GLU A 109 -24.21 8.96 -9.77
N THR A 110 -23.29 8.00 -9.70
CA THR A 110 -21.85 8.25 -9.49
C THR A 110 -20.97 7.65 -10.58
N PRO A 111 -21.22 7.97 -11.87
CA PRO A 111 -20.47 7.36 -12.98
C PRO A 111 -18.97 7.65 -12.94
N ALA A 112 -18.57 8.76 -12.31
CA ALA A 112 -17.17 9.17 -12.16
C ALA A 112 -16.38 8.29 -11.16
N LEU A 113 -17.07 7.52 -10.32
CA LEU A 113 -16.49 6.65 -9.28
C LEU A 113 -16.53 5.17 -9.67
N ARG A 114 -16.86 4.86 -10.94
CA ARG A 114 -16.73 3.52 -11.52
C ARG A 114 -15.26 3.10 -11.55
N GLY A 115 -15.02 1.84 -11.22
CA GLY A 115 -13.68 1.26 -11.21
C GLY A 115 -12.87 1.69 -9.99
N THR A 116 -11.71 1.06 -9.85
CA THR A 116 -10.73 1.35 -8.81
C THR A 116 -9.92 2.59 -9.26
N GLY A 117 -10.41 3.77 -8.88
CA GLY A 117 -9.89 5.07 -9.25
C GLY A 117 -8.67 5.51 -8.45
N CYS A 118 -8.17 6.71 -8.75
CA CYS A 118 -7.05 7.33 -8.04
C CYS A 118 -7.31 7.38 -6.52
N GLU A 119 -8.54 7.76 -6.17
CA GLU A 119 -8.98 7.98 -4.79
C GLU A 119 -9.22 6.69 -4.00
N GLN A 120 -9.23 5.51 -4.65
CA GLN A 120 -9.25 4.24 -3.92
C GLN A 120 -7.91 3.97 -3.21
N CYS A 121 -6.81 4.48 -3.75
CA CYS A 121 -5.48 4.40 -3.13
C CYS A 121 -5.10 5.70 -2.41
N HIS A 122 -5.53 6.84 -2.95
CA HIS A 122 -5.16 8.17 -2.46
C HIS A 122 -6.23 8.83 -1.57
N GLY A 123 -7.36 8.17 -1.30
CA GLY A 123 -8.47 8.77 -0.55
C GLY A 123 -9.19 9.88 -1.33
N PRO A 124 -10.23 10.49 -0.72
CA PRO A 124 -11.04 11.51 -1.40
C PRO A 124 -10.21 12.76 -1.72
N GLY A 125 -10.31 13.27 -2.95
CA GLY A 125 -9.39 14.28 -3.49
C GLY A 125 -9.89 15.73 -3.50
N SER A 126 -11.11 16.02 -3.02
CA SER A 126 -11.72 17.35 -3.19
C SER A 126 -10.88 18.50 -2.60
N LYS A 127 -10.36 18.34 -1.38
CA LYS A 127 -9.52 19.35 -0.72
C LYS A 127 -8.12 19.44 -1.33
N HIS A 128 -7.58 18.33 -1.80
CA HIS A 128 -6.33 18.34 -2.56
C HIS A 128 -6.45 19.16 -3.84
N ALA A 129 -7.51 18.95 -4.61
CA ALA A 129 -7.78 19.74 -5.81
C ALA A 129 -7.98 21.23 -5.49
N GLU A 130 -8.68 21.57 -4.40
CA GLU A 130 -8.86 22.95 -3.94
C GLU A 130 -7.53 23.63 -3.59
N ILE A 131 -6.71 22.98 -2.76
CA ILE A 131 -5.40 23.52 -2.34
C ILE A 131 -4.44 23.62 -3.51
N ALA A 132 -4.42 22.63 -4.41
CA ALA A 132 -3.54 22.63 -5.58
C ALA A 132 -3.87 23.75 -6.57
N LYS A 133 -5.13 24.20 -6.64
CA LYS A 133 -5.55 25.32 -7.52
C LYS A 133 -4.84 26.63 -7.19
N GLU A 134 -4.40 26.84 -5.94
CA GLU A 134 -3.60 28.00 -5.53
C GLU A 134 -2.27 28.12 -6.32
N PHE A 135 -1.74 27.00 -6.82
CA PHE A 135 -0.42 26.93 -7.44
C PHE A 135 -0.45 26.64 -8.95
N GLY A 136 -1.62 26.34 -9.52
CA GLY A 136 -1.78 26.11 -10.95
C GLY A 136 -0.85 25.01 -11.50
N LYS A 137 -0.05 25.37 -12.51
CA LYS A 137 0.91 24.46 -13.17
C LYS A 137 2.37 24.75 -12.82
N ASP A 138 2.59 25.61 -11.82
CA ASP A 138 3.92 26.05 -11.48
C ASP A 138 4.72 24.94 -10.81
N LYS A 139 6.05 25.05 -10.90
CA LYS A 139 6.93 24.16 -10.13
C LYS A 139 6.89 24.60 -8.67
N LEU A 140 6.41 23.71 -7.82
CA LEU A 140 6.32 23.95 -6.38
C LEU A 140 7.70 24.01 -5.71
N SER A 141 7.83 24.86 -4.69
CA SER A 141 8.88 24.74 -3.69
C SER A 141 8.66 23.47 -2.85
N SER A 142 9.68 23.06 -2.09
CA SER A 142 9.58 21.89 -1.22
C SER A 142 8.47 22.02 -0.17
N GLU A 143 8.25 23.24 0.34
CA GLU A 143 7.20 23.54 1.32
C GLU A 143 5.81 23.48 0.68
N GLN A 144 5.66 24.01 -0.54
CA GLN A 144 4.41 23.97 -1.29
C GLN A 144 4.08 22.53 -1.71
N GLU A 145 5.05 21.77 -2.19
CA GLU A 145 4.88 20.36 -2.52
C GLU A 145 4.45 19.57 -1.29
N LYS A 146 5.08 19.80 -0.12
CA LYS A 146 4.66 19.19 1.14
C LYS A 146 3.23 19.56 1.50
N LYS A 147 2.84 20.84 1.42
CA LYS A 147 1.47 21.31 1.70
C LYS A 147 0.44 20.59 0.82
N VAL A 148 0.71 20.49 -0.48
CA VAL A 148 -0.20 19.86 -1.45
C VAL A 148 -0.22 18.34 -1.27
N ARG A 149 0.92 17.69 -1.11
CA ARG A 149 1.01 16.23 -0.91
C ARG A 149 0.31 15.79 0.37
N ASP A 150 0.52 16.51 1.47
CA ASP A 150 -0.06 16.18 2.77
C ASP A 150 -1.58 16.46 2.83
N SER A 151 -2.18 17.02 1.77
CA SER A 151 -3.63 17.24 1.66
C SER A 151 -4.41 16.07 1.06
N ILE A 152 -3.74 14.98 0.67
CA ILE A 152 -4.36 13.75 0.16
C ILE A 152 -3.70 12.54 0.82
N TRP A 153 -4.34 11.36 0.81
CA TRP A 153 -3.73 10.18 1.41
C TRP A 153 -2.52 9.72 0.60
N MET A 154 -1.45 9.40 1.33
CA MET A 154 -0.33 8.65 0.79
C MET A 154 -0.64 7.15 0.82
N MET A 155 -0.17 6.44 -0.21
CA MET A 155 -0.34 4.99 -0.36
C MET A 155 0.48 4.18 0.66
N LEU A 156 1.41 4.82 1.36
CA LEU A 156 2.17 4.27 2.47
C LEU A 156 1.98 5.24 3.65
N PRO A 157 2.03 4.78 4.90
CA PRO A 157 2.28 3.41 5.35
C PRO A 157 1.06 2.47 5.26
N ARG A 158 -0.14 2.99 4.92
CA ARG A 158 -1.34 2.15 4.77
C ARG A 158 -1.25 1.34 3.49
N ASN A 159 -0.96 0.04 3.57
CA ASN A 159 -0.91 -0.86 2.41
C ASN A 159 -2.31 -1.04 1.76
N VAL A 160 -2.76 -0.03 1.01
CA VAL A 160 -4.10 0.02 0.39
C VAL A 160 -4.36 -1.14 -0.57
N CYS A 161 -3.31 -1.76 -1.10
CA CYS A 161 -3.41 -2.88 -2.02
C CYS A 161 -4.12 -4.08 -1.40
N ILE A 162 -3.85 -4.37 -0.12
CA ILE A 162 -4.38 -5.55 0.58
C ILE A 162 -5.79 -5.34 1.14
N GLU A 163 -6.39 -4.16 0.96
CA GLU A 163 -7.81 -3.97 1.24
C GLU A 163 -8.65 -4.82 0.28
N CYS A 164 -8.21 -4.91 -0.97
CA CYS A 164 -8.85 -5.68 -2.04
C CYS A 164 -8.08 -6.96 -2.38
N HIS A 165 -6.75 -6.90 -2.55
CA HIS A 165 -5.93 -8.05 -2.95
C HIS A 165 -5.57 -8.97 -1.78
N LYS A 166 -6.58 -9.47 -1.08
CA LYS A 166 -6.43 -10.51 -0.05
C LYS A 166 -6.22 -11.86 -0.74
N THR A 167 -5.48 -12.78 -0.11
CA THR A 167 -5.08 -14.08 -0.68
C THR A 167 -6.25 -14.91 -1.22
N GLN A 168 -7.47 -14.64 -0.75
CA GLN A 168 -8.70 -15.30 -1.19
C GLN A 168 -9.80 -14.31 -1.58
N ALA A 169 -9.44 -13.10 -2.00
CA ALA A 169 -10.39 -12.06 -2.38
C ALA A 169 -11.38 -12.46 -3.49
N HIS A 170 -11.06 -13.47 -4.30
CA HIS A 170 -12.00 -14.08 -5.25
C HIS A 170 -12.30 -15.56 -4.96
N GLY A 171 -11.65 -16.14 -3.95
CA GLY A 171 -11.75 -17.55 -3.57
C GLY A 171 -12.65 -17.82 -2.35
N LYS A 172 -12.67 -16.91 -1.37
CA LYS A 172 -13.43 -17.02 -0.10
C LYS A 172 -14.38 -15.86 0.20
N THR A 173 -14.25 -14.73 -0.48
CA THR A 173 -15.36 -13.76 -0.55
C THR A 173 -16.53 -14.42 -1.26
N GLY A 174 -17.74 -13.87 -1.18
CA GLY A 174 -18.93 -14.38 -1.87
C GLY A 174 -18.83 -14.47 -3.39
N THR A 175 -17.63 -14.31 -3.98
CA THR A 175 -17.34 -14.51 -5.39
C THR A 175 -17.99 -15.83 -5.87
N PRO A 176 -18.94 -15.72 -6.80
CA PRO A 176 -19.67 -16.86 -7.35
C PRO A 176 -18.74 -17.89 -7.99
N LYS A 177 -19.10 -19.18 -7.89
CA LYS A 177 -18.27 -20.30 -8.40
C LYS A 177 -17.97 -20.17 -9.89
N GLU A 178 -18.91 -19.63 -10.68
CA GLU A 178 -18.74 -19.43 -12.11
C GLU A 178 -17.71 -18.36 -12.49
N LEU A 179 -17.35 -17.47 -11.56
CA LEU A 179 -16.33 -16.44 -11.76
C LEU A 179 -14.95 -16.84 -11.24
N LYS A 180 -14.86 -17.92 -10.47
CA LYS A 180 -13.58 -18.42 -9.98
C LYS A 180 -12.77 -18.99 -11.15
N LYS A 181 -11.47 -18.67 -11.19
CA LYS A 181 -10.56 -19.30 -12.14
C LYS A 181 -10.66 -20.82 -11.93
N LYS A 182 -10.97 -21.57 -12.98
CA LYS A 182 -10.94 -23.04 -12.92
C LYS A 182 -9.54 -23.45 -12.50
N GLU A 183 -9.44 -24.24 -11.45
CA GLU A 183 -8.18 -24.87 -11.05
C GLU A 183 -7.78 -25.80 -12.20
N GLU A 184 -6.65 -25.51 -12.83
CA GLU A 184 -6.02 -26.33 -13.89
C GLU A 184 -5.19 -27.45 -13.25
#